data_AF-A0A815PFQ0-F1
#
_entry.id   AF-A0A815PFQ0-F1
#
_cell.length_a   1.000
_cell.length_b   1.000
_cell.length_c   1.000
_cell.angle_alpha   90.00
_cell.angle_beta   90.00
_cell.angle_gamma   90.00
#
_symmetry.space_group_name_H-M   'P 1'
#
loop_
_entity.id
_entity.type
_entity.pdbx_description
1 polymer ?
#
loop_
_entity_poly.entity_id
_entity_poly.type
_entity_poly.pdbx_seq_one_letter_code
_entity_poly.pdbx_strand_id
1 'polypeptide(L)'
;IRIMIDRQPSQSTDPIKDNYLSEEIDPNKTNAIDSSLWEIETLTHHHHPDVATCALAFTSLRKINSERDIHDLLEIDYDEMFEHDINRRIRSRKTKDKTKTTTECPINYNVTVNLFD
;
A
#
# COMPACT_ATOMS: atom_id res chain seq x y z
N ILE A 1 -9.76 -4.03 18.38
CA ILE A 1 -8.80 -3.90 17.26
C ILE A 1 -7.33 -3.96 17.72
N ARG A 2 -6.90 -3.25 18.78
CA ARG A 2 -5.50 -3.28 19.28
C ARG A 2 -4.93 -4.69 19.49
N ILE A 3 -5.57 -5.47 20.37
CA ILE A 3 -6.15 -6.76 19.98
C ILE A 3 -5.38 -7.61 18.98
N MET A 4 -5.79 -7.38 17.73
CA MET A 4 -5.56 -8.17 16.53
C MET A 4 -4.26 -7.77 15.82
N ILE A 5 -3.66 -6.63 16.20
CA ILE A 5 -2.39 -6.14 15.63
C ILE A 5 -1.22 -6.65 16.49
N ASP A 6 -1.30 -6.47 17.80
CA ASP A 6 -0.23 -6.87 18.74
C ASP A 6 -0.74 -7.91 19.74
N ARG A 7 -0.89 -9.15 19.28
CA ARG A 7 -1.21 -10.28 20.15
C ARG A 7 0.05 -10.76 20.88
N GLN A 8 -0.01 -10.84 22.20
CA GLN A 8 1.06 -11.46 22.99
C GLN A 8 1.12 -12.96 22.68
N PRO A 9 2.32 -13.53 22.45
CA PRO A 9 2.44 -14.96 22.16
C PRO A 9 1.95 -15.78 23.36
N SER A 10 1.04 -16.73 23.11
CA SER A 10 0.72 -17.75 24.10
C SER A 10 1.93 -18.66 24.31
N GLN A 11 2.14 -19.14 25.53
CA GLN A 11 3.25 -20.04 25.89
C GLN A 11 3.15 -21.45 25.26
N SER A 12 2.17 -21.66 24.37
CA SER A 12 1.89 -22.92 23.69
C SER A 12 2.74 -23.09 22.44
N THR A 13 3.33 -24.27 22.26
CA THR A 13 4.14 -24.63 21.08
C THR A 13 3.32 -24.98 19.84
N ASP A 14 1.99 -24.93 19.93
CA ASP A 14 1.10 -25.30 18.83
C ASP A 14 1.02 -24.18 17.78
N PRO A 15 0.92 -24.53 16.48
CA PRO A 15 0.75 -23.55 15.42
C PRO A 15 -0.53 -22.74 15.67
N ILE A 16 -0.38 -21.41 15.71
CA ILE A 16 -1.49 -20.48 15.89
C ILE A 16 -2.37 -20.56 14.64
N LYS A 17 -3.55 -21.17 14.78
CA LYS A 17 -4.61 -21.14 13.77
C LYS A 17 -5.45 -19.88 13.96
N ASP A 18 -5.82 -19.24 12.86
CA ASP A 18 -6.76 -18.11 12.89
C ASP A 18 -8.18 -18.60 13.21
N ASN A 19 -8.85 -17.91 14.14
CA ASN A 19 -10.17 -18.25 14.66
C ASN A 19 -11.31 -17.52 13.90
N TYR A 20 -10.99 -16.65 12.95
CA TYR A 20 -11.98 -15.93 12.15
C TYR A 20 -12.82 -16.89 11.28
N LEU A 21 -14.14 -16.73 11.34
CA LEU A 21 -15.11 -17.51 10.58
C LEU A 21 -15.66 -16.68 9.41
N SER A 22 -15.14 -16.90 8.19
CA SER A 22 -15.53 -16.16 6.99
C SER A 22 -16.95 -16.44 6.50
N GLU A 23 -17.47 -17.64 6.77
CA GLU A 23 -18.79 -18.09 6.33
C GLU A 23 -19.92 -17.67 7.28
N GLU A 24 -19.59 -17.11 8.45
CA GLU A 24 -20.59 -16.68 9.42
C GLU A 24 -21.26 -15.38 8.97
N ILE A 25 -22.60 -15.37 8.97
CA ILE A 25 -23.40 -14.26 8.46
C ILE A 25 -23.55 -13.15 9.52
N ASP A 26 -23.62 -13.52 10.80
CA ASP A 26 -23.71 -12.55 11.89
C ASP A 26 -22.31 -12.02 12.23
N PRO A 27 -22.00 -10.73 11.98
CA PRO A 27 -20.67 -10.17 12.20
C PRO A 27 -20.21 -10.32 13.66
N ASN A 28 -21.15 -10.37 14.61
CA ASN A 28 -20.83 -10.51 16.03
C ASN A 28 -20.38 -11.94 16.42
N LYS A 29 -20.60 -12.94 15.56
CA LYS A 29 -20.27 -14.35 15.81
C LYS A 29 -19.09 -14.87 14.99
N THR A 30 -18.47 -14.01 14.19
CA THR A 30 -17.32 -14.34 13.33
C THR A 30 -16.03 -14.63 14.09
N ASN A 31 -15.98 -14.37 15.41
CA ASN A 31 -14.79 -14.47 16.25
C ASN A 31 -13.60 -13.61 15.77
N ALA A 32 -13.87 -12.51 15.05
CA ALA A 32 -12.83 -11.61 14.54
C ALA A 32 -11.99 -10.92 15.64
N ILE A 33 -12.47 -10.83 16.89
CA ILE A 33 -11.69 -10.19 17.97
C ILE A 33 -10.50 -11.05 18.39
N ASP A 34 -10.63 -12.38 18.30
CA ASP A 34 -9.60 -13.34 18.70
C ASP A 34 -8.66 -13.72 17.53
N SER A 35 -8.93 -13.19 16.34
CA SER A 35 -8.08 -13.34 15.15
C SER A 35 -6.95 -12.29 15.10
N SER A 36 -6.10 -12.43 14.08
CA SER A 36 -5.00 -11.51 13.80
C SER A 36 -5.19 -10.84 12.45
N LEU A 37 -4.75 -9.59 12.29
CA LEU A 37 -4.82 -8.82 11.03
C LEU A 37 -3.56 -9.01 10.15
N TRP A 38 -3.18 -10.26 9.88
CA TRP A 38 -1.97 -10.59 9.11
C TRP A 38 -2.02 -10.09 7.65
N GLU A 39 -3.22 -9.92 7.11
CA GLU A 39 -3.45 -9.42 5.74
C GLU A 39 -2.93 -7.98 5.58
N ILE A 40 -3.20 -7.13 6.57
CA ILE A 40 -2.72 -5.74 6.60
C ILE A 40 -1.20 -5.71 6.76
N GLU A 41 -0.66 -6.58 7.62
CA GLU A 41 0.79 -6.68 7.80
C GLU A 41 1.48 -7.10 6.49
N THR A 42 0.88 -8.02 5.74
CA THR A 42 1.40 -8.42 4.42
C THR A 42 1.32 -7.25 3.42
N LEU A 43 0.27 -6.44 3.48
CA LEU A 43 0.09 -5.26 2.62
C LEU A 43 1.13 -4.16 2.85
N THR A 44 1.83 -4.16 4.00
CA THR A 44 2.97 -3.24 4.22
C THR A 44 4.11 -3.45 3.23
N HIS A 45 4.18 -4.61 2.59
CA HIS A 45 5.17 -4.96 1.57
C HIS A 45 4.62 -4.85 0.14
N HIS A 46 3.56 -4.04 -0.05
CA HIS A 46 2.97 -3.82 -1.37
C HIS A 46 3.93 -3.10 -2.33
N HIS A 47 3.79 -3.38 -3.63
CA HIS A 47 4.66 -2.82 -4.67
C HIS A 47 4.58 -1.28 -4.78
N HIS A 48 3.37 -0.72 -4.70
CA HIS A 48 3.18 0.72 -4.73
C HIS A 48 3.52 1.36 -3.37
N PRO A 49 4.46 2.32 -3.31
CA PRO A 49 4.99 2.85 -2.05
C PRO A 49 3.94 3.61 -1.22
N ASP A 50 2.96 4.26 -1.85
CA ASP A 50 1.91 4.98 -1.13
C ASP A 50 0.97 4.00 -0.41
N VAL A 51 0.66 2.86 -1.02
CA VAL A 51 -0.17 1.81 -0.41
C VAL A 51 0.57 1.17 0.76
N ALA A 52 1.86 0.85 0.58
CA ALA A 52 2.71 0.32 1.64
C ALA A 52 2.77 1.29 2.85
N THR A 53 2.91 2.59 2.59
CA THR A 53 2.93 3.63 3.63
C THR A 53 1.59 3.76 4.36
N CYS A 54 0.48 3.65 3.64
CA CYS A 54 -0.86 3.64 4.23
C CYS A 54 -1.08 2.41 5.13
N ALA A 55 -0.69 1.21 4.67
CA ALA A 55 -0.76 -0.01 5.46
C ALA A 55 0.11 0.08 6.72
N LEU A 56 1.34 0.59 6.60
CA LEU A 56 2.24 0.81 7.74
C LEU A 56 1.64 1.76 8.78
N ALA A 57 0.81 2.72 8.38
CA ALA A 57 0.15 3.63 9.31
C ALA A 57 -0.88 2.90 10.21
N PHE A 58 -1.43 1.77 9.77
CA PHE A 58 -2.34 0.94 10.57
C PHE A 58 -1.59 0.05 11.57
N THR A 59 -0.46 -0.54 11.17
CA THR A 59 0.41 -1.28 12.11
C THR A 59 1.10 -0.33 13.10
N SER A 60 1.41 0.91 12.68
CA SER A 60 2.10 1.89 13.51
C SER A 60 1.19 2.55 14.55
N LEU A 61 1.42 2.22 15.81
CA LEU A 61 0.64 2.64 17.00
C LEU A 61 0.46 4.15 17.19
N ARG A 62 1.30 4.97 16.56
CA ARG A 62 1.29 6.43 16.73
C ARG A 62 0.24 7.15 15.88
N LYS A 63 -0.33 6.53 14.85
CA LYS A 63 -1.16 7.24 13.85
C LYS A 63 -2.66 6.91 13.88
N ILE A 64 -3.09 5.97 14.73
CA ILE A 64 -4.48 5.51 14.75
C ILE A 64 -5.43 6.55 15.39
N ASN A 65 -4.91 7.51 16.17
CA ASN A 65 -5.72 8.50 16.88
C ASN A 65 -6.13 9.72 16.03
N SER A 66 -5.67 9.83 14.78
CA SER A 66 -6.08 10.90 13.87
C SER A 66 -7.14 10.37 12.90
N GLU A 67 -8.31 11.02 12.90
CA GLU A 67 -9.26 10.87 11.80
C GLU A 67 -8.58 11.33 10.50
N ARG A 68 -8.80 10.56 9.43
CA ARG A 68 -8.29 10.88 8.09
C ARG A 68 -9.47 10.89 7.15
N ASP A 69 -9.60 11.98 6.41
CA ASP A 69 -10.50 12.01 5.27
C ASP A 69 -9.96 11.08 4.19
N ILE A 70 -10.85 10.28 3.61
CA ILE A 70 -10.54 9.31 2.56
C ILE A 70 -11.22 9.66 1.25
N HIS A 71 -11.97 10.76 1.18
CA HIS A 71 -12.71 11.16 -0.02
C HIS A 71 -11.80 11.23 -1.25
N ASP A 72 -10.69 11.96 -1.14
CA ASP A 72 -9.69 12.09 -2.20
C ASP A 72 -9.07 10.74 -2.60
N LEU A 73 -8.97 9.77 -1.68
CA LEU A 73 -8.43 8.44 -1.98
C LEU A 73 -9.43 7.59 -2.78
N LEU A 74 -10.73 7.79 -2.55
CA LEU A 74 -11.79 7.03 -3.21
C LEU A 74 -12.04 7.47 -4.65
N GLU A 75 -11.65 8.69 -5.01
CA GLU A 75 -11.81 9.24 -6.35
C GLU A 75 -10.67 8.87 -7.30
N ILE A 76 -9.56 8.34 -6.78
CA ILE A 76 -8.38 8.02 -7.58
C ILE A 76 -8.61 6.78 -8.43
N ASP A 77 -8.52 6.98 -9.75
CA ASP A 77 -8.46 5.91 -10.74
C ASP A 77 -7.01 5.50 -11.07
N TYR A 78 -6.85 4.35 -11.71
CA TYR A 78 -5.53 3.83 -12.11
C TYR A 78 -4.77 4.76 -13.07
N ASP A 79 -5.49 5.45 -13.95
CA ASP A 79 -4.90 6.40 -14.91
C ASP A 79 -4.28 7.59 -14.17
N GLU A 80 -5.01 8.17 -13.21
CA GLU A 80 -4.53 9.29 -12.39
C GLU A 80 -3.35 8.87 -11.50
N MET A 81 -3.41 7.66 -10.92
CA MET A 81 -2.32 7.11 -10.12
C MET A 81 -1.04 6.97 -10.97
N PHE A 82 -1.17 6.49 -12.20
CA PHE A 82 -0.05 6.34 -13.13
C PHE A 82 0.54 7.69 -13.55
N GLU A 83 -0.30 8.67 -13.89
CA GLU A 83 0.14 10.02 -14.20
C GLU A 83 0.87 10.68 -13.02
N HIS A 84 0.34 10.52 -11.81
CA HIS A 84 0.98 10.99 -10.59
C HIS A 84 2.37 10.36 -10.40
N ASP A 85 2.51 9.07 -10.64
CA ASP A 85 3.77 8.34 -10.57
C ASP A 85 4.81 8.83 -11.58
N ILE A 86 4.40 9.04 -12.84
CA ILE A 86 5.27 9.61 -13.88
C ILE A 86 5.74 11.00 -13.46
N ASN A 87 4.81 11.86 -13.04
CA ASN A 87 5.11 13.24 -12.66
C ASN A 87 6.05 13.30 -11.45
N ARG A 88 5.86 12.42 -10.47
CA ARG A 88 6.75 12.24 -9.31
C ARG A 88 8.17 11.84 -9.73
N ARG A 89 8.31 10.91 -10.67
CA ARG A 89 9.62 10.52 -11.23
C ARG A 89 10.30 11.66 -11.98
N ILE A 90 9.56 12.41 -12.79
CA ILE A 90 10.10 13.57 -13.53
C ILE A 90 10.59 14.65 -12.55
N ARG A 91 9.81 14.97 -11.51
CA ARG A 91 10.21 15.95 -10.49
C ARG A 91 11.46 15.52 -9.74
N SER A 92 11.55 14.25 -9.35
CA SER A 92 12.74 13.72 -8.65
C SER A 92 14.00 13.64 -9.52
N ARG A 93 13.87 13.59 -10.86
CA ARG A 93 15.01 13.74 -11.78
C ARG A 93 15.47 15.20 -11.87
N LYS A 94 14.53 16.14 -12.06
CA LYS A 94 14.83 17.58 -12.13
C LYS A 94 15.54 18.12 -10.88
N THR A 95 15.32 17.54 -9.70
CA THR A 95 16.00 17.94 -8.47
C THR A 95 17.43 17.38 -8.36
N LYS A 96 17.74 16.27 -9.04
CA LYS A 96 19.09 15.67 -9.07
C LYS A 96 20.03 16.34 -10.06
N ASP A 97 19.50 16.97 -11.11
CA ASP A 97 20.32 17.65 -12.14
C ASP A 97 20.91 19.00 -11.69
N LYS A 98 20.57 19.50 -10.49
CA LYS A 98 21.21 20.71 -9.91
C LYS A 98 22.63 20.45 -9.38
N THR A 99 23.12 19.22 -9.44
CA THR A 99 24.52 18.88 -9.16
C THR A 99 25.15 18.10 -10.31
N LYS A 100 25.63 18.87 -11.29
CA LYS A 100 26.76 18.61 -12.21
C LYS A 100 26.56 17.67 -13.43
N THR A 101 26.88 18.29 -14.57
CA THR A 101 27.55 17.78 -15.79
C THR A 101 26.75 17.00 -16.84
N THR A 102 26.68 17.64 -18.00
CA THR A 102 26.69 17.09 -19.37
C THR A 102 27.22 15.66 -19.46
N THR A 103 26.32 14.74 -19.82
CA THR A 103 26.60 13.75 -20.88
C THR A 103 25.28 13.23 -21.45
N GLU A 104 25.12 13.44 -22.76
CA GLU A 104 24.07 12.86 -23.58
C GLU A 104 24.18 11.33 -23.61
N CYS A 105 23.05 10.63 -23.55
CA CYS A 105 22.93 9.30 -24.13
C CYS A 105 21.67 9.27 -25.02
N PRO A 106 21.79 8.83 -26.28
CA PRO A 106 20.73 8.92 -27.27
C PRO A 106 19.88 7.65 -27.22
N ILE A 107 18.60 7.78 -26.87
CA ILE A 107 17.64 6.75 -27.25
C ILE A 107 16.36 7.47 -27.68
N ASN A 108 16.27 7.73 -28.98
CA ASN A 108 15.05 8.19 -29.61
C ASN A 108 14.18 6.97 -29.94
N TYR A 109 13.07 6.80 -29.22
CA TYR A 109 12.02 5.88 -29.65
C TYR A 109 11.08 6.65 -30.61
N ASN A 110 11.44 6.67 -31.89
CA ASN A 110 10.44 6.95 -32.92
C ASN A 110 9.58 5.70 -33.08
N VAL A 111 8.50 5.60 -32.30
CA VAL A 111 7.43 4.63 -32.58
C VAL A 111 6.45 5.32 -33.52
N THR A 112 6.61 5.09 -34.82
CA THR A 112 5.53 5.37 -35.78
C THR A 112 4.41 4.36 -35.52
N VAL A 113 3.34 4.81 -34.89
CA VAL A 113 2.05 4.11 -34.90
C VAL A 113 1.52 4.15 -36.33
N ASN A 114 1.69 3.07 -37.09
CA ASN A 114 0.91 2.87 -38.29
C ASN A 114 -0.49 2.40 -37.86
N LEU A 115 -1.40 3.33 -38.06
CA LEU A 115 -2.83 3.31 -37.82
C LEU A 115 -3.49 2.66 -39.05
N PHE A 116 -4.10 1.47 -38.90
CA PHE A 116 -4.95 0.76 -39.89
C PHE A 116 -4.20 0.31 -41.18
N ASP A 117 -4.36 -0.88 -41.77
CA ASP A 117 -5.48 -1.84 -41.87
C ASP A 117 -5.11 -3.28 -41.45
#